data_AF-A0A2D6MHK8-F1
#
_entry.id   AF-A0A2D6MHK8-F1
#
_cell.length_a   1.000
_cell.length_b   1.000
_cell.length_c   1.000
_cell.angle_alpha   90.00
_cell.angle_beta   90.00
_cell.angle_gamma   90.00
#
_symmetry.space_group_name_H-M   'P 1'
#
loop_
_entity.id
_entity.type
_entity.pdbx_description
1 polymer ?
#
loop_
_entity_poly.entity_id
_entity_poly.type
_entity_poly.pdbx_seq_one_letter_code
_entity_poly.pdbx_strand_id
1 'polypeptide(L)'
;MGKKATTHARGLRLKKRIEASEDAREEFLARYRVETIPGLMRQYKVSRGVVFSIAEALGLNHDRHDKFSRCKDDFLRLCPNKTAKELAVLFDITPTTVSYWARRAGLSPLKKAHTAKYGSSGYVGKLTEEAVAKLGKAKDIDIAKELGVSRERVRQWRKLRGIPKFPSRWERVPAEVAQRVAKEKPLLVDFAKELNLTTRMAQLLADAHGLVLVTPTMAIAMRAHDFKRIWDAASTGKEAAKKLGMTLPKASQKASYYRKKGYNLKYFLDEHRRNTDSKFNPEEAEKLVALWNSCDSIDEFMEKNVDGYYKYTTNQAASARMHSLRKRGYFCKPMHRKSRRK
;
A
#
# COMPACT_ATOMS: atom_id res chain seq x y z
N MET A 1 13.28 -5.97 -1.01
CA MET A 1 14.31 -6.55 -1.91
C MET A 1 15.71 -6.73 -1.29
N GLY A 2 15.98 -6.26 -0.05
CA GLY A 2 17.34 -6.23 0.52
C GLY A 2 18.00 -7.56 0.93
N LYS A 3 17.23 -8.62 1.26
CA LYS A 3 17.82 -9.90 1.75
C LYS A 3 18.53 -10.72 0.67
N LYS A 4 18.18 -10.59 -0.62
CA LYS A 4 18.80 -11.37 -1.70
C LYS A 4 20.18 -10.82 -2.10
N ALA A 5 20.32 -9.49 -2.11
CA ALA A 5 21.58 -8.82 -2.43
C ALA A 5 22.70 -9.17 -1.42
N THR A 6 22.36 -9.30 -0.13
CA THR A 6 23.33 -9.62 0.93
C THR A 6 23.82 -11.07 0.87
N THR A 7 22.95 -12.02 0.51
CA THR A 7 23.33 -13.43 0.33
C THR A 7 24.28 -13.64 -0.85
N HIS A 8 24.07 -12.92 -1.96
CA HIS A 8 24.94 -13.01 -3.13
C HIS A 8 26.35 -12.46 -2.86
N ALA A 9 26.44 -11.28 -2.23
CA ALA A 9 27.72 -10.67 -1.87
C ALA A 9 28.53 -11.54 -0.88
N ARG A 10 27.86 -12.22 0.06
CA ARG A 10 28.51 -13.18 0.97
C ARG A 10 29.03 -14.41 0.23
N GLY A 11 28.27 -14.92 -0.74
CA GLY A 11 28.71 -16.05 -1.56
C GLY A 11 29.97 -15.76 -2.36
N LEU A 12 30.06 -14.58 -2.97
CA LEU A 12 31.27 -14.15 -3.69
C LEU A 12 32.50 -14.05 -2.77
N ARG A 13 32.33 -13.51 -1.54
CA ARG A 13 33.44 -13.45 -0.57
C ARG A 13 33.89 -14.83 -0.13
N LEU A 14 32.96 -15.74 0.12
CA LEU A 14 33.29 -17.11 0.50
C LEU A 14 34.05 -17.83 -0.62
N LYS A 15 33.59 -17.70 -1.87
CA LYS A 15 34.27 -18.27 -3.03
C LYS A 15 35.70 -17.76 -3.15
N LYS A 16 35.89 -16.43 -3.10
CA LYS A 16 37.23 -15.82 -3.10
C LYS A 16 38.10 -16.29 -1.95
N ARG A 17 37.54 -16.47 -0.75
CA ARG A 17 38.28 -16.96 0.43
C ARG A 17 38.77 -18.40 0.22
N ILE A 18 37.92 -19.26 -0.34
CA ILE A 18 38.27 -20.66 -0.63
C ILE A 18 39.30 -20.75 -1.76
N GLU A 19 39.22 -19.87 -2.76
CA GLU A 19 40.21 -19.80 -3.85
C GLU A 19 41.56 -19.26 -3.38
N ALA A 20 41.58 -18.37 -2.38
CA ALA A 20 42.80 -17.71 -1.91
C ALA A 20 43.51 -18.42 -0.74
N SER A 21 42.89 -19.41 -0.09
CA SER A 21 43.42 -20.03 1.12
C SER A 21 43.17 -21.55 1.13
N GLU A 22 44.25 -22.33 1.16
CA GLU A 22 44.24 -23.79 1.28
C GLU A 22 43.49 -24.23 2.56
N ASP A 23 43.73 -23.55 3.70
CA ASP A 23 43.03 -23.82 4.95
C ASP A 23 41.52 -23.62 4.84
N ALA A 24 41.07 -22.55 4.16
CA ALA A 24 39.66 -22.30 3.94
C ALA A 24 39.03 -23.33 2.98
N ARG A 25 39.81 -23.83 2.03
CA ARG A 25 39.42 -24.92 1.12
C ARG A 25 39.26 -26.22 1.90
N GLU A 26 40.25 -26.62 2.70
CA GLU A 26 40.18 -27.82 3.53
C GLU A 26 39.06 -27.75 4.57
N GLU A 27 38.84 -26.60 5.21
CA GLU A 27 37.71 -26.38 6.12
C GLU A 27 36.37 -26.64 5.41
N PHE A 28 36.21 -26.07 4.21
CA PHE A 28 35.01 -26.27 3.41
C PHE A 28 34.85 -27.73 2.99
N LEU A 29 35.93 -28.40 2.56
CA LEU A 29 35.91 -29.81 2.17
C LEU A 29 35.53 -30.73 3.34
N ALA A 30 36.14 -30.53 4.51
CA ALA A 30 35.86 -31.29 5.72
C ALA A 30 34.39 -31.16 6.13
N ARG A 31 33.84 -29.94 6.10
CA ARG A 31 32.41 -29.72 6.38
C ARG A 31 31.51 -30.25 5.28
N TYR A 32 31.86 -30.04 4.02
CA TYR A 32 31.08 -30.54 2.89
C TYR A 32 30.94 -32.06 2.96
N ARG A 33 31.96 -32.76 3.49
CA ARG A 33 32.00 -34.21 3.73
C ARG A 33 31.00 -34.69 4.79
N VAL A 34 30.70 -33.90 5.81
CA VAL A 34 29.88 -34.32 6.98
C VAL A 34 28.50 -33.65 7.01
N GLU A 35 28.40 -32.37 6.64
CA GLU A 35 27.19 -31.57 6.75
C GLU A 35 26.29 -31.66 5.52
N THR A 36 24.97 -31.54 5.72
CA THR A 36 24.00 -31.43 4.61
C THR A 36 24.05 -30.04 3.96
N ILE A 37 23.59 -29.92 2.71
CA ILE A 37 23.52 -28.62 2.00
C ILE A 37 22.76 -27.54 2.80
N PRO A 38 21.61 -27.82 3.45
CA PRO A 38 20.97 -26.84 4.35
C PRO A 38 21.83 -26.45 5.57
N GLY A 39 22.66 -27.36 6.08
CA GLY A 39 23.63 -27.07 7.15
C GLY A 39 24.67 -26.05 6.70
N LEU A 40 25.31 -26.32 5.56
CA LEU A 40 26.29 -25.42 4.95
C LEU A 40 25.69 -24.05 4.62
N MET A 41 24.45 -24.00 4.12
CA MET A 41 23.74 -22.74 3.87
C MET A 41 23.57 -21.90 5.14
N ARG A 42 23.22 -22.53 6.27
CA ARG A 42 23.08 -21.84 7.56
C ARG A 42 24.42 -21.35 8.09
N GLN A 43 25.43 -22.22 8.06
CA GLN A 43 26.76 -21.94 8.58
C GLN A 43 27.40 -20.75 7.86
N TYR A 44 27.42 -20.81 6.53
CA TYR A 44 28.05 -19.78 5.71
C TYR A 44 27.11 -18.61 5.37
N LYS A 45 25.83 -18.70 5.74
CA LYS A 45 24.78 -17.69 5.43
C LYS A 45 24.72 -17.38 3.92
N VAL A 46 24.86 -18.42 3.09
CA VAL A 46 24.84 -18.37 1.62
C VAL A 46 23.64 -19.12 1.05
N SER A 47 23.35 -18.88 -0.23
CA SER A 47 22.28 -19.60 -0.93
C SER A 47 22.73 -21.01 -1.35
N ARG A 48 21.76 -21.89 -1.61
CA ARG A 48 22.01 -23.24 -2.14
C ARG A 48 22.88 -23.24 -3.40
N GLY A 49 22.60 -22.30 -4.32
CA GLY A 49 23.34 -22.20 -5.58
C GLY A 49 24.82 -21.85 -5.39
N VAL A 50 25.14 -21.06 -4.36
CA VAL A 50 26.54 -20.74 -4.03
C VAL A 50 27.28 -21.96 -3.50
N VAL A 51 26.66 -22.75 -2.63
CA VAL A 51 27.26 -23.99 -2.10
C VAL A 51 27.56 -24.97 -3.24
N PHE A 52 26.64 -25.11 -4.20
CA PHE A 52 26.86 -25.94 -5.39
C PHE A 52 27.97 -25.39 -6.28
N SER A 53 27.96 -24.09 -6.60
CA SER A 53 29.03 -23.50 -7.43
C SER A 53 30.43 -23.66 -6.83
N ILE A 54 30.57 -23.54 -5.50
CA ILE A 54 31.84 -23.78 -4.82
C ILE A 54 32.23 -25.25 -4.89
N ALA A 55 31.29 -26.16 -4.60
CA ALA A 55 31.54 -27.59 -4.68
C ALA A 55 31.92 -28.02 -6.11
N GLU A 56 31.33 -27.41 -7.15
CA GLU A 56 31.61 -27.71 -8.55
C GLU A 56 33.02 -27.27 -8.93
N ALA A 57 33.41 -26.06 -8.50
CA ALA A 57 34.77 -25.54 -8.66
C ALA A 57 35.82 -26.40 -7.95
N LEU A 58 35.43 -27.11 -6.89
CA LEU A 58 36.29 -28.05 -6.14
C LEU A 58 36.22 -29.49 -6.68
N GLY A 59 35.51 -29.76 -7.77
CA GLY A 59 35.35 -31.10 -8.34
C GLY A 59 34.51 -32.04 -7.47
N LEU A 60 33.71 -31.51 -6.54
CA LEU A 60 32.88 -32.31 -5.65
C LEU A 60 31.55 -32.67 -6.31
N ASN A 61 31.27 -33.97 -6.41
CA ASN A 61 29.99 -34.44 -6.90
C ASN A 61 28.85 -34.07 -5.93
N HIS A 62 27.89 -33.26 -6.40
CA HIS A 62 26.71 -32.83 -5.62
C HIS A 62 25.71 -33.96 -5.38
N ASP A 63 25.80 -35.05 -6.15
CA ASP A 63 24.88 -36.18 -6.10
C ASP A 63 24.88 -36.86 -4.73
N ARG A 64 25.98 -36.80 -3.99
CA ARG A 64 26.05 -37.32 -2.60
C ARG A 64 25.01 -36.68 -1.66
N HIS A 65 24.65 -35.42 -1.92
CA HIS A 65 23.67 -34.66 -1.15
C HIS A 65 22.29 -34.70 -1.79
N ASP A 66 22.17 -35.25 -2.99
CA ASP A 66 20.90 -35.48 -3.63
C ASP A 66 20.25 -36.74 -3.04
N LYS A 67 19.07 -36.56 -2.45
CA LYS A 67 18.27 -37.68 -1.93
C LYS A 67 17.98 -38.67 -3.07
N PHE A 68 17.86 -38.20 -4.32
CA PHE A 68 17.65 -39.07 -5.48
C PHE A 68 18.78 -40.06 -5.69
N SER A 69 20.03 -39.60 -5.74
CA SER A 69 21.18 -40.45 -6.07
C SER A 69 21.40 -41.56 -5.04
N ARG A 70 21.08 -41.29 -3.75
CA ARG A 70 21.14 -42.29 -2.68
C ARG A 70 20.08 -43.38 -2.76
N CYS A 71 18.95 -43.09 -3.39
CA CYS A 71 17.82 -44.02 -3.46
C CYS A 71 17.37 -44.27 -4.90
N LYS A 72 18.25 -44.00 -5.88
CA LYS A 72 17.93 -44.08 -7.31
C LYS A 72 17.52 -45.49 -7.69
N ASP A 73 18.25 -46.49 -7.21
CA ASP A 73 18.01 -47.89 -7.56
C ASP A 73 16.71 -48.39 -6.91
N ASP A 74 16.46 -48.05 -5.64
CA ASP A 74 15.18 -48.32 -4.99
C ASP A 74 14.00 -47.59 -5.66
N PHE A 75 14.21 -46.34 -6.06
CA PHE A 75 13.20 -45.55 -6.76
C PHE A 75 12.87 -46.16 -8.12
N LEU A 76 13.87 -46.57 -8.90
CA LEU A 76 13.71 -47.24 -10.19
C LEU A 76 13.02 -48.59 -10.04
N ARG A 77 13.35 -49.36 -9.01
CA ARG A 77 12.71 -50.65 -8.70
C ARG A 77 11.23 -50.50 -8.34
N LEU A 78 10.89 -49.46 -7.58
CA LEU A 78 9.52 -49.24 -7.10
C LEU A 78 8.64 -48.45 -8.08
N CYS A 79 9.25 -47.69 -9.01
CA CYS A 79 8.57 -46.82 -9.97
C CYS A 79 7.48 -47.50 -10.81
N PRO A 80 7.72 -48.69 -11.40
CA PRO A 80 6.75 -49.35 -12.28
C PRO A 80 5.44 -49.70 -11.58
N ASN A 81 5.49 -49.97 -10.27
CA ASN A 81 4.40 -50.55 -9.50
C ASN A 81 3.74 -49.57 -8.52
N LYS A 82 4.18 -48.30 -8.48
CA LYS A 82 3.67 -47.31 -7.53
C LYS A 82 3.32 -46.00 -8.22
N THR A 83 2.26 -45.36 -7.74
CA THR A 83 1.87 -44.02 -8.15
C THR A 83 2.84 -42.98 -7.60
N ALA A 84 2.85 -41.78 -8.21
CA ALA A 84 3.67 -40.67 -7.73
C ALA A 84 3.36 -40.26 -6.27
N LYS A 85 2.14 -40.52 -5.78
CA LYS A 85 1.73 -40.23 -4.40
C LYS A 85 2.29 -41.26 -3.42
N GLU A 86 2.29 -42.53 -3.78
CA GLU A 86 2.84 -43.60 -2.93
C GLU A 86 4.36 -43.50 -2.85
N LEU A 87 5.03 -43.21 -3.97
CA LEU A 87 6.47 -42.93 -3.99
C LEU A 87 6.81 -41.68 -3.16
N ALA A 88 5.97 -40.65 -3.19
CA ALA A 88 6.17 -39.44 -2.39
C ALA A 88 6.18 -39.75 -0.88
N VAL A 89 5.26 -40.61 -0.42
CA VAL A 89 5.23 -41.05 0.98
C VAL A 89 6.44 -41.91 1.32
N LEU A 90 6.76 -42.90 0.48
CA LEU A 90 7.87 -43.83 0.74
C LEU A 90 9.24 -43.16 0.81
N PHE A 91 9.48 -42.21 -0.09
CA PHE A 91 10.74 -41.48 -0.14
C PHE A 91 10.71 -40.20 0.70
N ASP A 92 9.62 -39.91 1.42
CA ASP A 92 9.44 -38.67 2.18
C ASP A 92 9.83 -37.44 1.34
N ILE A 93 9.15 -37.29 0.20
CA ILE A 93 9.34 -36.20 -0.77
C ILE A 93 7.99 -35.75 -1.31
N THR A 94 7.97 -34.64 -2.04
CA THR A 94 6.73 -34.19 -2.68
C THR A 94 6.42 -34.98 -3.98
N PRO A 95 5.15 -35.13 -4.39
CA PRO A 95 4.79 -35.73 -5.68
C PRO A 95 5.43 -35.02 -6.89
N THR A 96 5.69 -33.72 -6.75
CA THR A 96 6.41 -32.92 -7.75
C THR A 96 7.88 -33.35 -7.86
N THR A 97 8.53 -33.61 -6.72
CA THR A 97 9.90 -34.14 -6.65
C THR A 97 9.98 -35.53 -7.28
N VAL A 98 8.99 -36.41 -7.04
CA VAL A 98 8.88 -37.72 -7.69
C VAL A 98 8.82 -37.58 -9.22
N SER A 99 8.02 -36.63 -9.72
CA SER A 99 7.91 -36.37 -11.17
C SER A 99 9.21 -35.80 -11.77
N TYR A 100 10.00 -35.08 -10.97
CA TYR A 100 11.33 -34.62 -11.36
C TYR A 100 12.34 -35.78 -11.38
N TRP A 101 12.32 -36.66 -10.38
CA TRP A 101 13.16 -37.86 -10.30
C TRP A 101 12.89 -38.82 -11.45
N ALA A 102 11.62 -39.08 -11.77
CA ALA A 102 11.24 -39.90 -12.93
C ALA A 102 11.81 -39.33 -14.25
N ARG A 103 11.67 -38.02 -14.49
CA ARG A 103 12.25 -37.37 -15.68
C ARG A 103 13.78 -37.47 -15.72
N ARG A 104 14.43 -37.24 -14.57
CA ARG A 104 15.89 -37.36 -14.46
C ARG A 104 16.39 -38.79 -14.67
N ALA A 105 15.55 -39.78 -14.35
CA ALA A 105 15.80 -41.20 -14.58
C ALA A 105 15.49 -41.65 -16.02
N GLY A 106 15.02 -40.76 -16.90
CA GLY A 106 14.57 -41.12 -18.24
C GLY A 106 13.23 -41.88 -18.28
N LEU A 107 12.49 -41.90 -17.17
CA LEU A 107 11.19 -42.57 -17.10
C LEU A 107 10.07 -41.67 -17.65
N SER A 108 9.11 -42.30 -18.33
CA SER A 108 7.86 -41.65 -18.74
C SER A 108 7.10 -41.10 -17.54
N PRO A 109 6.22 -40.09 -17.73
CA PRO A 109 5.46 -39.49 -16.64
C PRO A 109 4.70 -40.57 -15.86
N LEU A 110 4.98 -40.68 -14.56
CA LEU A 110 4.32 -41.64 -13.68
C LEU A 110 2.81 -41.48 -13.77
N LYS A 111 2.09 -42.61 -13.73
CA LYS A 111 0.62 -42.64 -13.73
C LYS A 111 0.12 -41.64 -12.69
N LYS A 112 -0.54 -40.57 -13.15
CA LYS A 112 -1.16 -39.60 -12.24
C LYS A 112 -2.22 -40.36 -11.46
N ALA A 113 -2.17 -40.31 -10.14
CA ALA A 113 -3.33 -40.68 -9.34
C ALA A 113 -4.47 -39.79 -9.85
N HIS A 114 -5.48 -40.41 -10.46
CA HIS A 114 -6.65 -39.69 -10.96
C HIS A 114 -7.19 -38.89 -9.78
N THR A 115 -7.07 -37.56 -9.84
CA THR A 115 -7.77 -36.68 -8.90
C THR A 115 -9.23 -36.74 -9.33
N ALA A 116 -9.94 -37.72 -8.76
CA ALA A 116 -11.35 -38.01 -8.95
C ALA A 116 -12.26 -36.90 -8.38
N LYS A 117 -11.96 -35.63 -8.66
CA LYS A 117 -12.86 -34.52 -8.34
C LYS A 117 -13.55 -33.96 -9.58
N TYR A 118 -12.89 -34.05 -10.74
CA TYR A 118 -13.52 -33.84 -12.04
C TYR A 118 -12.95 -34.92 -12.95
N GLY A 119 -13.83 -35.79 -13.43
CA GLY A 119 -13.48 -36.97 -14.21
C GLY A 119 -12.38 -36.66 -15.22
N SER A 120 -11.41 -37.57 -15.29
CA SER A 120 -10.41 -37.59 -16.36
C SER A 120 -11.08 -37.34 -17.71
N SER A 121 -10.36 -36.59 -18.52
CA SER A 121 -10.60 -36.15 -19.90
C SER A 121 -10.92 -37.25 -20.93
N GLY A 122 -11.72 -38.26 -20.56
CA GLY A 122 -12.17 -39.36 -21.41
C GLY A 122 -13.69 -39.42 -21.60
N TYR A 123 -14.48 -38.65 -20.85
CA TYR A 123 -15.91 -38.52 -21.17
C TYR A 123 -16.09 -37.52 -22.33
N VAL A 124 -16.38 -38.07 -23.51
CA VAL A 124 -16.99 -37.35 -24.64
C VAL A 124 -18.42 -37.01 -24.21
N GLY A 125 -18.59 -36.08 -23.27
CA GLY A 125 -19.87 -35.46 -23.02
C GLY A 125 -20.31 -34.81 -24.33
N LYS A 126 -21.19 -35.50 -25.06
CA LYS A 126 -21.75 -35.02 -26.32
C LYS A 126 -22.46 -33.73 -25.99
N LEU A 127 -22.07 -32.64 -26.66
CA LEU A 127 -22.72 -31.35 -26.49
C LEU A 127 -24.16 -31.50 -26.98
N THR A 128 -25.12 -31.52 -26.04
CA THR A 128 -26.55 -31.61 -26.34
C THR A 128 -27.03 -30.31 -26.98
N GLU A 129 -28.11 -30.35 -27.75
CA GLU A 129 -28.70 -29.16 -28.38
C GLU A 129 -29.15 -28.13 -27.32
N GLU A 130 -29.67 -28.60 -26.19
CA GLU A 130 -30.01 -27.78 -25.03
C GLU A 130 -28.79 -27.03 -24.45
N ALA A 131 -27.62 -27.69 -24.41
CA ALA A 131 -26.38 -27.07 -23.97
C ALA A 131 -25.91 -25.99 -24.95
N VAL A 132 -26.08 -26.21 -26.26
CA VAL A 132 -25.76 -25.21 -27.29
C VAL A 132 -26.62 -23.96 -27.11
N ALA A 133 -27.92 -24.13 -26.86
CA ALA A 133 -28.86 -23.02 -26.66
C ALA A 133 -28.52 -22.15 -25.43
N LYS A 134 -27.83 -22.71 -24.43
CA LYS A 134 -27.38 -22.02 -23.21
C LYS A 134 -26.04 -21.28 -23.38
N LEU A 135 -25.22 -21.64 -24.37
CA LEU A 135 -23.93 -20.97 -24.61
C LEU A 135 -24.15 -19.48 -24.90
N GLY A 136 -23.44 -18.61 -24.19
CA GLY A 136 -23.56 -17.16 -24.34
C GLY A 136 -24.76 -16.53 -23.62
N LYS A 137 -25.72 -17.33 -23.12
CA LYS A 137 -26.87 -16.87 -22.31
C LYS A 137 -26.74 -17.16 -20.82
N ALA A 138 -25.86 -18.09 -20.44
CA ALA A 138 -25.52 -18.39 -19.05
C ALA A 138 -23.99 -18.41 -18.87
N LYS A 139 -23.51 -18.37 -17.62
CA LYS A 139 -22.07 -18.41 -17.35
C LYS A 139 -21.52 -19.79 -17.68
N ASP A 140 -20.33 -19.82 -18.30
CA ASP A 140 -19.61 -21.07 -18.63
C ASP A 140 -19.46 -22.02 -17.43
N ILE A 141 -19.38 -21.49 -16.20
CA ILE A 141 -19.26 -22.31 -14.98
C ILE A 141 -20.56 -23.00 -14.56
N ASP A 142 -21.70 -22.36 -14.80
CA ASP A 142 -23.01 -22.90 -14.43
C ASP A 142 -23.40 -24.00 -15.43
N ILE A 143 -23.18 -23.73 -16.73
CA ILE A 143 -23.29 -24.71 -17.81
C ILE A 143 -22.36 -25.91 -17.55
N ALA A 144 -21.13 -25.67 -17.11
CA ALA A 144 -20.18 -26.74 -16.81
C ALA A 144 -20.63 -27.65 -15.65
N LYS A 145 -21.20 -27.06 -14.59
CA LYS A 145 -21.77 -27.83 -13.47
C LYS A 145 -22.95 -28.69 -13.90
N GLU A 146 -23.85 -28.11 -14.68
CA GLU A 146 -25.04 -28.81 -15.19
C GLU A 146 -24.65 -30.01 -16.06
N LEU A 147 -23.66 -29.83 -16.94
CA LEU A 147 -23.22 -30.87 -17.87
C LEU A 147 -22.16 -31.82 -17.31
N GLY A 148 -21.71 -31.61 -16.06
CA GLY A 148 -20.64 -32.41 -15.46
C GLY A 148 -19.28 -32.29 -16.17
N VAL A 149 -19.03 -31.20 -16.90
CA VAL A 149 -17.77 -30.97 -17.64
C VAL A 149 -16.92 -29.86 -17.02
N SER A 150 -15.69 -29.67 -17.51
CA SER A 150 -14.87 -28.54 -17.09
C SER A 150 -15.33 -27.23 -17.73
N ARG A 151 -15.16 -26.12 -17.00
CA ARG A 151 -15.42 -24.76 -17.52
C ARG A 151 -14.64 -24.47 -18.80
N GLU A 152 -13.40 -24.94 -18.91
CA GLU A 152 -12.57 -24.71 -20.11
C GLU A 152 -13.13 -25.44 -21.33
N ARG A 153 -13.76 -26.61 -21.14
CA ARG A 153 -14.47 -27.33 -22.21
C ARG A 153 -15.64 -26.51 -22.76
N VAL A 154 -16.46 -25.95 -21.88
CA VAL A 154 -17.58 -25.05 -22.28
C VAL A 154 -17.05 -23.82 -23.01
N ARG A 155 -15.95 -23.23 -22.52
CA ARG A 155 -15.28 -22.11 -23.18
C ARG A 155 -14.79 -22.46 -24.59
N GLN A 156 -14.22 -23.65 -24.78
CA GLN A 156 -13.80 -24.15 -26.09
C GLN A 156 -14.99 -24.34 -27.02
N TRP A 157 -16.07 -24.97 -26.56
CA TRP A 157 -17.30 -25.14 -27.34
C TRP A 157 -17.90 -23.82 -27.79
N ARG A 158 -17.91 -22.82 -26.90
CA ARG A 158 -18.34 -21.46 -27.19
C ARG A 158 -17.46 -20.79 -28.26
N LYS A 159 -16.13 -20.85 -28.10
CA LYS A 159 -15.17 -20.27 -29.05
C LYS A 159 -15.24 -20.90 -30.44
N LEU A 160 -15.35 -22.22 -30.53
CA LEU A 160 -15.47 -22.95 -31.80
C LEU A 160 -16.72 -22.55 -32.59
N ARG A 161 -17.76 -22.06 -31.90
CA ARG A 161 -19.02 -21.60 -32.49
C ARG A 161 -19.09 -20.08 -32.67
N GLY A 162 -18.00 -19.36 -32.39
CA GLY A 162 -17.97 -17.89 -32.48
C GLY A 162 -18.90 -17.18 -31.49
N ILE A 163 -19.44 -17.88 -30.49
CA ILE A 163 -20.41 -17.30 -29.55
C ILE A 163 -19.64 -16.39 -28.56
N PRO A 164 -20.05 -15.13 -28.36
CA PRO A 164 -19.40 -14.26 -27.38
C PRO A 164 -19.59 -14.79 -25.95
N LYS A 165 -18.67 -14.42 -25.05
CA LYS A 165 -18.80 -14.77 -23.62
C LYS A 165 -20.11 -14.19 -23.08
N PHE A 166 -20.76 -14.87 -22.15
CA PHE A 166 -21.87 -14.28 -21.41
C PHE A 166 -21.42 -12.95 -20.78
N PRO A 167 -22.16 -11.85 -20.98
CA PRO A 167 -21.73 -10.53 -20.56
C PRO A 167 -21.44 -10.54 -19.08
N SER A 168 -20.24 -10.06 -18.76
CA SER A 168 -19.83 -9.92 -17.38
C SER A 168 -20.79 -8.95 -16.67
N ARG A 169 -20.89 -9.04 -15.34
CA ARG A 169 -21.69 -8.08 -14.55
C ARG A 169 -21.33 -6.62 -14.88
N TRP A 170 -20.12 -6.38 -15.39
CA TRP A 170 -19.57 -5.07 -15.79
C TRP A 170 -20.06 -4.55 -17.14
N GLU A 171 -20.49 -5.43 -18.05
CA GLU A 171 -21.09 -5.06 -19.35
C GLU A 171 -22.62 -4.85 -19.22
N ARG A 172 -23.18 -5.07 -18.03
CA ARG A 172 -24.61 -4.91 -17.70
C ARG A 172 -24.88 -3.68 -16.82
N VAL A 173 -24.23 -2.56 -17.08
CA VAL A 173 -24.68 -1.28 -16.50
C VAL A 173 -25.91 -0.88 -17.31
N PRO A 174 -27.12 -0.81 -16.71
CA PRO A 174 -28.28 -0.33 -17.44
C PRO A 174 -28.00 1.08 -17.96
N ALA A 175 -28.36 1.37 -19.21
CA ALA A 175 -28.11 2.67 -19.82
C ALA A 175 -28.66 3.83 -18.96
N GLU A 176 -29.75 3.58 -18.24
CA GLU A 176 -30.36 4.48 -17.26
C GLU A 176 -29.40 4.87 -16.12
N VAL A 177 -28.63 3.91 -15.59
CA VAL A 177 -27.65 4.17 -14.51
C VAL A 177 -26.50 5.03 -15.04
N ALA A 178 -26.04 4.79 -16.26
CA ALA A 178 -24.99 5.59 -16.88
C ALA A 178 -25.45 7.04 -17.13
N GLN A 179 -26.67 7.23 -17.64
CA GLN A 179 -27.27 8.54 -17.86
C GLN A 179 -27.44 9.34 -16.56
N ARG A 180 -27.92 8.70 -15.50
CA ARG A 180 -28.07 9.35 -14.19
C ARG A 180 -26.72 9.72 -13.57
N VAL A 181 -25.72 8.83 -13.64
CA VAL A 181 -24.36 9.11 -13.14
C VAL A 181 -23.72 10.29 -13.88
N ALA A 182 -23.91 10.38 -15.20
CA ALA A 182 -23.42 11.51 -15.99
C ALA A 182 -24.07 12.85 -15.57
N LYS A 183 -25.37 12.83 -15.22
CA LYS A 183 -26.13 14.00 -14.79
C LYS A 183 -25.81 14.43 -13.35
N GLU A 184 -25.79 13.49 -12.41
CA GLU A 184 -25.74 13.78 -10.97
C GLU A 184 -24.33 13.73 -10.38
N LYS A 185 -23.37 13.12 -11.09
CA LYS A 185 -21.98 12.92 -10.63
C LYS A 185 -21.92 12.47 -9.16
N PRO A 186 -22.54 11.32 -8.80
CA PRO A 186 -22.65 10.89 -7.42
C PRO A 186 -21.27 10.62 -6.79
N LEU A 187 -21.25 10.67 -5.46
CA LEU A 187 -20.11 10.18 -4.69
C LEU A 187 -19.87 8.70 -4.99
N LEU A 188 -18.61 8.33 -5.20
CA LEU A 188 -18.19 6.94 -5.46
C LEU A 188 -18.73 5.95 -4.41
N VAL A 189 -18.83 6.38 -3.16
CA VAL A 189 -19.32 5.54 -2.05
C VAL A 189 -20.82 5.27 -2.17
N ASP A 190 -21.60 6.27 -2.55
CA ASP A 190 -23.05 6.12 -2.69
C ASP A 190 -23.39 5.30 -3.92
N PHE A 191 -22.67 5.54 -5.02
CA PHE A 191 -22.74 4.73 -6.23
C PHE A 191 -22.37 3.25 -5.98
N ALA A 192 -21.34 3.00 -5.17
CA ALA A 192 -20.96 1.64 -4.80
C ALA A 192 -22.03 0.93 -3.97
N LYS A 193 -22.63 1.62 -2.99
CA LYS A 193 -23.71 1.08 -2.14
C LYS A 193 -24.94 0.72 -2.95
N GLU A 194 -25.36 1.61 -3.85
CA GLU A 194 -26.56 1.41 -4.66
C GLU A 194 -26.46 0.16 -5.53
N LEU A 195 -25.31 -0.07 -6.15
CA LEU A 195 -25.08 -1.24 -7.00
C LEU A 195 -24.67 -2.50 -6.22
N ASN A 196 -24.63 -2.43 -4.88
CA ASN A 196 -24.11 -3.47 -4.00
C ASN A 196 -22.72 -3.95 -4.45
N LEU A 197 -21.83 -2.99 -4.73
CA LEU A 197 -20.46 -3.20 -5.16
C LEU A 197 -19.47 -2.72 -4.10
N THR A 198 -18.26 -3.26 -4.16
CA THR A 198 -17.14 -2.64 -3.45
C THR A 198 -16.76 -1.31 -4.12
N THR A 199 -16.20 -0.36 -3.37
CA THR A 199 -15.74 0.93 -3.89
C THR A 199 -14.76 0.78 -5.05
N ARG A 200 -13.88 -0.23 -5.00
CA ARG A 200 -12.92 -0.53 -6.08
C ARG A 200 -13.63 -1.03 -7.34
N MET A 201 -14.64 -1.87 -7.20
CA MET A 201 -15.44 -2.37 -8.31
C MET A 201 -16.28 -1.26 -8.96
N ALA A 202 -16.85 -0.37 -8.16
CA ALA A 202 -17.58 0.79 -8.64
C ALA A 202 -16.67 1.75 -9.45
N GLN A 203 -15.44 1.98 -8.99
CA GLN A 203 -14.46 2.78 -9.73
C GLN A 203 -14.10 2.15 -11.08
N LEU A 204 -13.78 0.85 -11.10
CA LEU A 204 -13.44 0.14 -12.34
C LEU A 204 -14.60 0.15 -13.35
N LEU A 205 -15.84 0.05 -12.86
CA LEU A 205 -17.04 0.14 -13.68
C LEU A 205 -17.22 1.56 -14.24
N ALA A 206 -16.96 2.59 -13.44
CA ALA A 206 -16.99 3.96 -13.92
C ALA A 206 -15.94 4.21 -15.01
N ASP A 207 -14.70 3.77 -14.79
CA ASP A 207 -13.61 3.91 -15.75
C ASP A 207 -13.92 3.20 -17.08
N ALA A 208 -14.49 1.99 -17.01
CA ALA A 208 -14.84 1.19 -18.18
C ALA A 208 -15.96 1.83 -19.05
N HIS A 209 -16.80 2.68 -18.45
CA HIS A 209 -17.92 3.35 -19.12
C HIS A 209 -17.70 4.87 -19.28
N GLY A 210 -16.50 5.37 -19.01
CA GLY A 210 -16.18 6.80 -19.12
C GLY A 210 -16.94 7.69 -18.12
N LEU A 211 -17.44 7.12 -17.02
CA LEU A 211 -18.19 7.84 -16.01
C LEU A 211 -17.24 8.53 -15.03
N VAL A 212 -17.49 9.80 -14.73
CA VAL A 212 -16.72 10.56 -13.74
C VAL A 212 -17.45 10.54 -12.40
N LEU A 213 -16.95 9.72 -11.47
CA LEU A 213 -17.44 9.67 -10.10
C LEU A 213 -16.66 10.61 -9.20
N VAL A 214 -17.34 11.23 -8.24
CA VAL A 214 -16.69 12.09 -7.26
C VAL A 214 -16.11 11.21 -6.15
N THR A 215 -14.79 11.13 -6.09
CA THR A 215 -14.13 10.44 -4.97
C THR A 215 -14.30 11.24 -3.67
N PRO A 216 -14.24 10.62 -2.48
CA PRO A 216 -14.30 11.35 -1.22
C PRO A 216 -13.24 12.47 -1.13
N THR A 217 -12.04 12.23 -1.68
CA THR A 217 -10.97 13.21 -1.76
C THR A 217 -11.34 14.38 -2.68
N MET A 218 -11.92 14.11 -3.85
CA MET A 218 -12.42 15.14 -4.76
C MET A 218 -13.56 15.94 -4.14
N ALA A 219 -14.50 15.30 -3.44
CA ALA A 219 -15.58 15.99 -2.73
C ALA A 219 -15.06 16.89 -1.61
N ILE A 220 -13.97 16.51 -0.93
CA ILE A 220 -13.31 17.36 0.07
C ILE A 220 -12.64 18.55 -0.62
N ALA A 221 -11.94 18.32 -1.73
CA ALA A 221 -11.28 19.36 -2.51
C ALA A 221 -12.28 20.35 -3.13
N MET A 222 -13.39 19.87 -3.69
CA MET A 222 -14.48 20.70 -4.20
C MET A 222 -15.10 21.56 -3.09
N ARG A 223 -15.41 20.96 -1.93
CA ARG A 223 -15.91 21.70 -0.76
C ARG A 223 -14.90 22.72 -0.24
N ALA A 224 -13.61 22.41 -0.28
CA ALA A 224 -12.55 23.36 0.09
C ALA A 224 -12.45 24.51 -0.91
N HIS A 225 -12.59 24.23 -2.20
CA HIS A 225 -12.59 25.24 -3.26
C HIS A 225 -13.81 26.17 -3.17
N ASP A 226 -15.03 25.62 -2.98
CA ASP A 226 -16.23 26.42 -2.77
C ASP A 226 -16.15 27.24 -1.50
N PHE A 227 -15.65 26.65 -0.41
CA PHE A 227 -15.40 27.37 0.83
C PHE A 227 -14.43 28.53 0.58
N LYS A 228 -13.30 28.29 -0.10
CA LYS A 228 -12.32 29.32 -0.46
C LYS A 228 -12.94 30.44 -1.29
N ARG A 229 -13.70 30.10 -2.34
CA ARG A 229 -14.35 31.07 -3.21
C ARG A 229 -15.29 31.99 -2.41
N ILE A 230 -16.15 31.41 -1.57
CA ILE A 230 -17.10 32.19 -0.76
C ILE A 230 -16.38 33.00 0.31
N TRP A 231 -15.34 32.42 0.92
CA TRP A 231 -14.54 33.05 1.96
C TRP A 231 -13.74 34.24 1.44
N ASP A 232 -13.00 34.08 0.35
CA ASP A 232 -12.16 35.14 -0.21
C ASP A 232 -13.00 36.27 -0.84
N ALA A 233 -14.17 35.95 -1.39
CA ALA A 233 -15.10 36.93 -1.96
C ALA A 233 -15.84 37.77 -0.92
N ALA A 234 -15.80 37.40 0.35
CA ALA A 234 -16.45 38.17 1.42
C ALA A 234 -15.56 39.33 1.91
N SER A 235 -16.21 40.41 2.34
CA SER A 235 -15.54 41.58 2.89
C SER A 235 -15.13 41.36 4.35
N THR A 236 -15.92 40.58 5.09
CA THR A 236 -15.71 40.27 6.51
C THR A 236 -15.93 38.78 6.81
N GLY A 237 -15.35 38.28 7.90
CA GLY A 237 -15.55 36.89 8.34
C GLY A 237 -17.01 36.58 8.69
N LYS A 238 -17.73 37.55 9.27
CA LYS A 238 -19.18 37.43 9.52
C LYS A 238 -19.99 37.24 8.24
N GLU A 239 -19.69 38.01 7.19
CA GLU A 239 -20.36 37.90 5.90
C GLU A 239 -20.07 36.54 5.25
N ALA A 240 -18.81 36.08 5.28
CA ALA A 240 -18.43 34.76 4.80
C ALA A 240 -19.21 33.65 5.52
N ALA A 241 -19.28 33.71 6.85
CA ALA A 241 -19.99 32.74 7.67
C ALA A 241 -21.50 32.69 7.32
N LYS A 242 -22.13 33.86 7.13
CA LYS A 242 -23.53 33.97 6.69
C LYS A 242 -23.74 33.32 5.32
N LYS A 243 -22.90 33.62 4.34
CA LYS A 243 -22.98 33.01 2.98
C LYS A 243 -22.72 31.51 2.99
N LEU A 244 -21.91 31.02 3.92
CA LEU A 244 -21.62 29.60 4.12
C LEU A 244 -22.69 28.86 4.94
N GLY A 245 -23.73 29.56 5.44
CA GLY A 245 -24.79 28.96 6.25
C GLY A 245 -24.31 28.40 7.58
N MET A 246 -23.26 28.98 8.19
CA MET A 246 -22.70 28.50 9.45
C MET A 246 -22.32 29.63 10.41
N THR A 247 -22.10 29.30 11.68
CA THR A 247 -21.69 30.30 12.68
C THR A 247 -20.26 30.75 12.43
N LEU A 248 -19.95 32.01 12.77
CA LEU A 248 -18.60 32.57 12.61
C LEU A 248 -17.50 31.69 13.26
N PRO A 249 -17.64 31.19 14.51
CA PRO A 249 -16.61 30.32 15.09
C PRO A 249 -16.37 29.04 14.26
N LYS A 250 -17.43 28.40 13.75
CA LYS A 250 -17.31 27.21 12.90
C LYS A 250 -16.63 27.53 11.57
N ALA A 251 -16.99 28.66 10.97
CA ALA A 251 -16.39 29.13 9.72
C ALA A 251 -14.89 29.41 9.90
N SER A 252 -14.50 30.11 10.97
CA SER A 252 -13.10 30.40 11.32
C SER A 252 -12.29 29.14 11.62
N GLN A 253 -12.84 28.19 12.38
CA GLN A 253 -12.18 26.90 12.61
C GLN A 253 -11.95 26.14 11.30
N LYS A 254 -12.95 26.15 10.40
CA LYS A 254 -12.86 25.51 9.09
C LYS A 254 -11.85 26.20 8.16
N ALA A 255 -11.78 27.52 8.18
CA ALA A 255 -10.76 28.29 7.48
C ALA A 255 -9.35 27.94 7.99
N SER A 256 -9.16 27.90 9.31
CA SER A 256 -7.89 27.47 9.94
C SER A 256 -7.50 26.05 9.55
N TYR A 257 -8.46 25.12 9.55
CA TYR A 257 -8.25 23.75 9.09
C TYR A 257 -7.76 23.69 7.63
N TYR A 258 -8.40 24.42 6.72
CA TYR A 258 -7.99 24.45 5.32
C TYR A 258 -6.65 25.15 5.11
N ARG A 259 -6.33 26.21 5.85
CA ARG A 259 -4.99 26.83 5.84
C ARG A 259 -3.90 25.83 6.24
N LYS A 260 -4.13 25.03 7.29
CA LYS A 260 -3.21 23.93 7.69
C LYS A 260 -3.05 22.85 6.62
N LYS A 261 -4.04 22.68 5.75
CA LYS A 261 -4.01 21.77 4.60
C LYS A 261 -3.42 22.40 3.33
N GLY A 262 -2.88 23.63 3.42
CA GLY A 262 -2.19 24.30 2.33
C GLY A 262 -3.07 25.18 1.44
N TYR A 263 -4.35 25.39 1.78
CA TYR A 263 -5.23 26.28 1.03
C TYR A 263 -4.96 27.74 1.42
N ASN A 264 -4.61 28.58 0.44
CA ASN A 264 -4.35 30.01 0.66
C ASN A 264 -5.68 30.79 0.80
N LEU A 265 -6.15 30.96 2.04
CA LEU A 265 -7.39 31.66 2.39
C LEU A 265 -7.08 33.03 2.99
N LYS A 266 -7.84 34.05 2.57
CA LYS A 266 -7.80 35.40 3.16
C LYS A 266 -7.94 35.36 4.68
N TYR A 267 -7.15 36.14 5.40
CA TYR A 267 -7.34 36.36 6.83
C TYR A 267 -8.27 37.55 7.05
N PHE A 268 -9.25 37.40 7.95
CA PHE A 268 -10.07 38.53 8.37
C PHE A 268 -9.61 39.06 9.73
N LEU A 269 -9.55 40.39 9.87
CA LEU A 269 -9.11 41.06 11.09
C LEU A 269 -10.07 40.83 12.28
N ASP A 270 -11.34 40.54 12.03
CA ASP A 270 -12.33 40.19 13.04
C ASP A 270 -12.11 38.78 13.64
N GLU A 271 -11.37 37.89 12.97
CA GLU A 271 -10.94 36.60 13.55
C GLU A 271 -9.90 36.80 14.66
N HIS A 272 -9.00 37.77 14.50
CA HIS A 272 -7.88 37.97 15.42
C HIS A 272 -8.33 38.48 16.79
N ARG A 273 -9.35 39.35 16.86
CA ARG A 273 -9.81 39.94 18.13
C ARG A 273 -10.26 38.87 19.13
N ARG A 274 -11.05 37.88 18.70
CA ARG A 274 -11.61 36.88 19.63
C ARG A 274 -10.59 35.90 20.19
N ASN A 275 -9.55 35.55 19.42
CA ASN A 275 -8.55 34.58 19.87
C ASN A 275 -7.54 35.20 20.86
N THR A 276 -7.38 36.53 20.82
CA THR A 276 -6.55 37.27 21.80
C THR A 276 -7.33 37.70 23.03
N ASP A 277 -8.64 37.93 22.93
CA ASP A 277 -9.43 38.46 24.05
C ASP A 277 -9.76 37.38 25.10
N SER A 278 -9.88 36.09 24.73
CA SER A 278 -10.21 35.03 25.70
C SER A 278 -9.05 34.61 26.61
N LYS A 279 -7.86 35.16 26.43
CA LYS A 279 -6.66 34.90 27.26
C LYS A 279 -6.06 36.19 27.83
N PHE A 280 -6.78 37.31 27.73
CA PHE A 280 -6.31 38.59 28.22
C PHE A 280 -6.64 38.72 29.72
N ASN A 281 -5.64 38.46 30.58
CA ASN A 281 -5.74 38.82 31.99
C ASN A 281 -5.31 40.29 32.16
N PRO A 282 -6.22 41.21 32.56
CA PRO A 282 -5.89 42.62 32.73
C PRO A 282 -4.79 42.85 33.77
N GLU A 283 -4.71 42.06 34.85
CA GLU A 283 -3.65 42.17 35.85
C GLU A 283 -2.28 41.80 35.29
N GLU A 284 -2.20 40.77 34.43
CA GLU A 284 -0.93 40.43 33.74
C GLU A 284 -0.53 41.54 32.76
N ALA A 285 -1.50 42.20 32.12
CA ALA A 285 -1.24 43.32 31.22
C ALA A 285 -0.66 44.52 31.98
N GLU A 286 -1.23 44.86 33.14
CA GLU A 286 -0.70 45.93 34.00
C GLU A 286 0.71 45.63 34.52
N LYS A 287 0.98 44.38 34.94
CA LYS A 287 2.33 43.96 35.34
C LYS A 287 3.34 44.10 34.20
N LEU A 288 2.96 43.73 32.97
CA LEU A 288 3.81 43.90 31.80
C LEU A 288 4.03 45.38 31.45
N VAL A 289 3.01 46.23 31.64
CA VAL A 289 3.12 47.68 31.42
C VAL A 289 4.03 48.33 32.46
N ALA A 290 3.90 47.95 33.72
CA ALA A 290 4.78 48.41 34.80
C ALA A 290 6.24 47.99 34.53
N LEU A 291 6.46 46.73 34.17
CA LEU A 291 7.78 46.21 33.81
C LEU A 291 8.37 46.92 32.59
N TRP A 292 7.55 47.19 31.57
CA TRP A 292 7.97 47.96 30.40
C TRP A 292 8.40 49.38 30.78
N ASN A 293 7.61 50.06 31.61
CA ASN A 293 7.92 51.42 32.03
C ASN A 293 9.15 51.51 32.95
N SER A 294 9.56 50.41 33.59
CA SER A 294 10.76 50.31 34.42
C SER A 294 12.03 49.90 33.68
N CYS A 295 11.96 49.69 32.37
CA CYS A 295 13.13 49.37 31.55
C CYS A 295 13.51 50.60 30.71
N ASP A 296 14.79 50.75 30.38
CA ASP A 296 15.25 51.85 29.51
C ASP A 296 15.39 51.42 28.05
N SER A 297 15.33 50.12 27.79
CA SER A 297 15.44 49.56 26.45
C SER A 297 14.67 48.26 26.27
N ILE A 298 14.36 47.93 25.02
CA ILE A 298 13.66 46.68 24.66
C ILE A 298 14.47 45.46 25.09
N ASP A 299 15.79 45.48 24.95
CA ASP A 299 16.63 44.33 25.29
C ASP A 299 16.60 44.06 26.80
N GLU A 300 16.64 45.11 27.61
CA GLU A 300 16.51 45.02 29.07
C GLU A 300 15.13 44.51 29.51
N PHE A 301 14.05 44.99 28.86
CA PHE A 301 12.71 44.46 29.11
C PHE A 301 12.61 42.97 28.78
N MET A 302 13.23 42.54 27.68
CA MET A 302 13.22 41.16 27.24
C MET A 302 14.03 40.26 28.18
N GLU A 303 15.17 40.74 28.72
CA GLU A 303 15.96 40.05 29.75
C GLU A 303 15.23 39.97 31.10
N LYS A 304 14.47 40.99 31.48
CA LYS A 304 13.69 40.99 32.74
C LYS A 304 12.40 40.16 32.66
N ASN A 305 11.91 39.85 31.46
CA ASN A 305 10.66 39.13 31.23
C ASN A 305 10.87 37.65 30.81
N VAL A 306 12.03 37.07 31.12
CA VAL A 306 12.46 35.73 30.64
C VAL A 306 11.47 34.61 31.02
N ASP A 307 10.84 34.68 32.19
CA ASP A 307 9.86 33.66 32.62
C ASP A 307 8.48 33.82 31.95
N GLY A 308 8.05 35.04 31.62
CA GLY A 308 6.83 35.30 30.85
C GLY A 308 7.00 34.95 29.36
N TYR A 309 8.25 34.97 28.88
CA TYR A 309 8.62 34.77 27.49
C TYR A 309 8.37 33.35 26.99
N TYR A 310 8.51 32.34 27.84
CA TYR A 310 8.30 30.94 27.47
C TYR A 310 6.84 30.61 27.08
N LYS A 311 5.86 31.48 27.36
CA LYS A 311 4.48 31.35 26.85
C LYS A 311 4.28 31.86 25.42
N TYR A 312 5.23 32.62 24.86
CA TYR A 312 5.10 33.25 23.53
C TYR A 312 6.35 32.98 22.68
N THR A 313 6.34 31.85 22.00
CA THR A 313 7.52 31.23 21.37
C THR A 313 8.15 31.96 20.18
N THR A 314 7.70 33.17 19.80
CA THR A 314 8.32 33.94 18.71
C THR A 314 8.33 35.46 18.98
N ASN A 315 9.43 36.12 18.59
CA ASN A 315 9.59 37.59 18.62
C ASN A 315 8.40 38.35 17.97
N GLN A 316 7.77 37.75 16.96
CA GLN A 316 6.62 38.30 16.24
C GLN A 316 5.35 38.35 17.10
N ALA A 317 5.13 37.34 17.96
CA ALA A 317 3.98 37.28 18.86
C ALA A 317 4.08 38.31 20.00
N ALA A 318 5.27 38.50 20.57
CA ALA A 318 5.54 39.52 21.56
C ALA A 318 5.33 40.93 20.96
N SER A 319 5.89 41.18 19.78
CA SER A 319 5.74 42.46 19.08
C SER A 319 4.28 42.78 18.71
N ALA A 320 3.52 41.78 18.25
CA ALA A 320 2.08 41.94 17.96
C ALA A 320 1.25 42.24 19.23
N ARG A 321 1.57 41.61 20.36
CA ARG A 321 0.88 41.85 21.64
C ARG A 321 1.19 43.26 22.18
N MET A 322 2.44 43.70 22.08
CA MET A 322 2.85 45.06 22.44
C MET A 322 2.18 46.12 21.56
N HIS A 323 2.07 45.86 20.25
CA HIS A 323 1.35 46.74 19.35
C HIS A 323 -0.16 46.83 19.69
N SER A 324 -0.78 45.72 20.10
CA SER A 324 -2.18 45.67 20.57
C SER A 324 -2.39 46.50 21.84
N LEU A 325 -1.51 46.35 22.84
CA LEU A 325 -1.54 47.12 24.09
C LEU A 325 -1.35 48.63 23.85
N ARG A 326 -0.44 49.01 22.95
CA ARG A 326 -0.24 50.43 22.56
C ARG A 326 -1.50 51.03 21.91
N LYS A 327 -2.18 50.28 21.03
CA LYS A 327 -3.45 50.72 20.43
C LYS A 327 -4.59 50.86 21.44
N ARG A 328 -4.50 50.15 22.57
CA ARG A 328 -5.45 50.22 23.69
C ARG A 328 -5.09 51.32 24.72
N GLY A 329 -4.06 52.14 24.46
CA GLY A 329 -3.70 53.28 25.30
C GLY A 329 -2.79 52.97 26.49
N TYR A 330 -2.28 51.73 26.61
CA TYR A 330 -1.51 51.30 27.78
C TYR A 330 -0.03 51.73 27.79
N PHE A 331 0.47 52.43 26.76
CA PHE A 331 1.89 52.83 26.69
C PHE A 331 2.08 54.28 26.26
N CYS A 332 2.89 55.03 27.03
CA CYS A 332 3.18 56.45 26.77
C CYS A 332 4.61 56.73 26.27
N LYS A 333 5.56 55.78 26.38
CA LYS A 333 6.97 56.00 25.99
C LYS A 333 7.41 55.11 24.81
N PRO A 334 7.93 55.67 23.70
CA PRO A 334 8.64 54.91 22.68
C PRO A 334 10.04 54.52 23.19
N MET A 335 10.45 53.25 23.01
CA MET A 335 11.82 52.81 23.29
C MET A 335 12.62 52.65 22.01
N HIS A 336 13.87 53.09 22.06
CA HIS A 336 14.84 52.85 21.00
C HIS A 336 15.56 51.52 21.24
N ARG A 337 15.78 50.74 20.17
CA ARG A 337 16.71 49.59 20.23
C ARG A 337 18.13 50.15 20.41
N LYS A 338 18.88 49.65 21.40
CA LYS A 338 20.31 49.93 21.47
C LYS A 338 20.94 49.30 20.22
N SER A 339 21.53 50.11 19.34
CA SER A 339 22.26 49.55 18.20
C SER A 339 23.43 48.74 18.74
N ARG A 340 23.39 47.41 18.59
CA ARG A 340 24.57 46.57 18.85
C ARG A 340 25.62 46.92 17.79
N ARG A 341 26.48 47.89 18.07
CA ARG A 341 27.78 48.02 17.42
C ARG A 341 28.73 47.08 18.14
N LYS A 342 28.93 45.89 17.57
CA LYS A 342 30.19 45.15 17.55
C LYS A 342 30.24 44.37 16.25
#